data_AF-A0A7V9HAJ6-F1
#
_entry.id   AF-A0A7V9HAJ6-F1
#
_cell.length_a   1.000
_cell.length_b   1.000
_cell.length_c   1.000
_cell.angle_alpha   90.00
_cell.angle_beta   90.00
_cell.angle_gamma   90.00
#
_symmetry.space_group_name_H-M   'P 1'
#
loop_
_entity.id
_entity.type
_entity.pdbx_description
1 polymer ?
#
loop_
_entity_poly.entity_id
_entity_poly.type
_entity_poly.pdbx_seq_one_letter_code
_entity_poly.pdbx_strand_id
1 'polypeptide(L)'
;MIPAFIQGLGPLELTIVLVILLLILGPKRLPAMGRSLGAGMREFKQSISSRHDADEGSEGSEKVEAVAIDRSSDPQPAGARAATVEDGQPLEGEVVPERR
;
A
#
# COMPACT_ATOMS: atom_id res chain seq x y z
N MET A 1 -15.18 -26.03 41.22
CA MET A 1 -15.73 -24.92 40.43
C MET A 1 -14.81 -24.72 39.25
N ILE A 2 -15.13 -25.28 38.08
CA ILE A 2 -14.27 -25.20 36.89
C ILE A 2 -14.48 -23.80 36.30
N PRO A 3 -13.43 -23.01 36.04
CA PRO A 3 -13.60 -21.68 35.48
C PRO A 3 -14.29 -21.78 34.11
N ALA A 4 -15.31 -20.96 33.88
CA ALA A 4 -16.05 -20.85 32.62
C ALA A 4 -15.17 -20.46 31.41
N PHE A 5 -13.87 -20.24 31.63
CA PHE A 5 -12.87 -19.94 30.62
C PHE A 5 -12.58 -21.10 29.66
N ILE A 6 -12.91 -22.35 30.01
CA ILE A 6 -12.50 -23.54 29.24
C ILE A 6 -13.59 -24.02 28.25
N GLN A 7 -14.81 -23.46 28.28
CA GLN A 7 -15.92 -24.00 27.48
C GLN A 7 -16.03 -23.43 26.06
N GLY A 8 -15.15 -22.51 25.67
CA GLY A 8 -15.07 -22.05 24.30
C GLY A 8 -13.87 -21.15 24.12
N LEU A 9 -13.15 -21.37 23.02
CA LEU A 9 -12.12 -20.46 22.52
C LEU A 9 -12.78 -19.11 22.22
N GLY A 10 -12.95 -18.31 23.26
CA GLY A 10 -13.59 -17.01 23.18
C GLY A 10 -12.63 -15.99 22.60
N PRO A 11 -13.15 -14.88 22.02
CA PRO A 11 -12.32 -13.77 21.58
C PRO A 11 -11.35 -13.27 22.67
N LEU A 12 -11.75 -13.40 23.94
CA LEU A 12 -10.94 -13.05 25.10
C LEU A 12 -9.66 -13.91 25.23
N GLU A 13 -9.78 -15.23 25.04
CA GLU A 13 -8.63 -16.14 25.12
C GLU A 13 -7.64 -15.90 23.98
N LEU A 14 -8.17 -15.74 22.75
CA LEU A 14 -7.35 -15.38 21.60
C LEU A 14 -6.63 -14.04 21.82
N THR A 15 -7.29 -13.07 22.46
CA THR A 15 -6.68 -11.77 22.79
C THR A 15 -5.52 -11.93 23.79
N ILE A 16 -5.64 -12.78 24.81
CA ILE A 16 -4.55 -13.01 25.78
C ILE A 16 -3.34 -13.65 25.10
N VAL A 17 -3.55 -14.68 24.28
CA VAL A 17 -2.49 -15.34 23.52
C VAL A 17 -1.84 -14.35 22.55
N LEU A 18 -2.65 -13.54 21.88
CA LEU A 18 -2.18 -12.49 20.98
C LEU A 18 -1.28 -11.51 21.74
N VAL A 19 -1.69 -11.00 22.92
CA VAL A 19 -0.85 -10.10 23.73
C VAL A 19 0.50 -10.72 24.09
N ILE A 20 0.54 -11.99 24.49
CA ILE A 20 1.81 -12.69 24.78
C ILE A 20 2.67 -12.77 23.52
N LEU A 21 2.09 -13.10 22.37
CA LEU A 21 2.81 -13.14 21.09
C LEU A 21 3.30 -11.75 20.68
N LEU A 22 2.54 -10.68 20.93
CA LEU A 22 2.95 -9.29 20.72
C LEU A 22 4.12 -8.91 21.61
N LEU A 23 4.25 -9.46 22.82
CA LEU A 23 5.41 -9.19 23.67
C LEU A 23 6.68 -9.85 23.11
N ILE A 24 6.57 -11.05 22.55
CA ILE A 24 7.71 -11.79 21.99
C ILE A 24 8.11 -11.24 20.61
N LEU A 25 7.15 -11.09 19.69
CA LEU A 25 7.39 -10.62 18.31
C LEU A 25 7.43 -9.08 18.21
N GLY A 26 6.66 -8.38 19.04
CA GLY A 26 6.44 -6.95 18.99
C GLY A 26 5.15 -6.55 18.23
N PRO A 27 4.41 -5.51 18.68
CA PRO A 27 3.18 -5.04 18.04
C PRO A 27 3.38 -4.54 16.60
N LYS A 28 4.61 -4.14 16.24
CA LYS A 28 4.96 -3.69 14.88
C LYS A 28 5.25 -4.85 13.92
N ARG A 29 5.63 -6.05 14.41
CA ARG A 29 6.06 -7.15 13.54
C ARG A 29 4.91 -8.03 13.05
N LEU A 30 3.88 -8.23 13.87
CA LEU A 30 2.67 -8.94 13.44
C LEU A 30 1.97 -8.33 12.21
N PRO A 31 1.69 -7.01 12.14
CA PRO A 31 1.05 -6.45 10.96
C PRO A 31 1.97 -6.45 9.74
N ALA A 32 3.29 -6.31 9.92
CA ALA A 32 4.25 -6.40 8.83
C ALA A 32 4.27 -7.80 8.20
N MET A 33 4.37 -8.85 9.03
CA MET A 33 4.34 -10.25 8.58
C MET A 33 2.97 -10.67 8.05
N GLY A 34 1.88 -10.16 8.64
CA GLY A 34 0.52 -10.39 8.17
C GLY A 34 0.26 -9.79 6.79
N ARG A 35 0.81 -8.62 6.48
CA ARG A 35 0.68 -8.01 5.14
C ARG A 35 1.37 -8.83 4.05
N SER A 36 2.61 -9.30 4.30
CA SER A 36 3.32 -10.15 3.34
C SER A 36 2.65 -11.51 3.15
N LEU A 37 2.20 -12.13 4.25
CA LEU A 37 1.47 -13.40 4.20
C LEU A 37 0.11 -13.25 3.52
N GLY A 38 -0.60 -12.14 3.78
CA GLY A 38 -1.90 -11.84 3.19
C GLY A 38 -1.81 -11.61 1.67
N ALA A 39 -0.78 -10.92 1.20
CA ALA A 39 -0.51 -10.77 -0.24
C ALA A 39 -0.31 -12.13 -0.91
N GLY A 40 0.55 -12.99 -0.35
CA GLY A 40 0.77 -14.35 -0.87
C GLY A 40 -0.48 -15.24 -0.80
N MET A 41 -1.26 -15.15 0.29
CA MET A 41 -2.52 -15.88 0.44
C MET A 41 -3.57 -15.45 -0.60
N ARG A 42 -3.61 -14.16 -0.96
CA ARG A 42 -4.52 -13.63 -1.99
C ARG A 42 -4.17 -14.18 -3.37
N GLU A 43 -2.90 -14.18 -3.74
CA GLU A 43 -2.43 -14.77 -5.00
C GLU A 43 -2.63 -16.28 -5.05
N PHE A 44 -2.38 -16.97 -3.92
CA PHE A 44 -2.64 -18.40 -3.77
C PHE A 44 -4.13 -18.72 -3.95
N LYS A 45 -5.01 -17.96 -3.29
CA LYS A 45 -6.46 -18.12 -3.42
C LYS A 45 -6.93 -17.86 -4.85
N GLN A 46 -6.40 -16.84 -5.53
CA GLN A 46 -6.74 -16.54 -6.92
C GLN A 46 -6.30 -17.65 -7.87
N SER A 47 -5.12 -18.22 -7.65
CA SER A 47 -4.59 -19.34 -8.45
C SER A 47 -5.41 -20.63 -8.26
N ILE A 48 -5.96 -20.85 -7.06
CA ILE A 48 -6.82 -22.00 -6.77
C ILE A 48 -8.25 -21.76 -7.27
N SER A 49 -8.81 -20.58 -7.03
CA SER A 49 -10.16 -20.21 -7.49
C SER A 49 -10.24 -20.28 -9.01
N SER A 50 -9.27 -19.71 -9.72
CA SER A 50 -9.22 -19.75 -11.18
C SER A 50 -9.13 -21.17 -11.77
N ARG A 51 -8.73 -22.18 -10.99
CA ARG A 51 -8.78 -23.60 -11.38
C ARG A 51 -10.13 -24.26 -11.08
N HIS A 52 -10.84 -23.76 -10.08
CA HIS A 52 -12.18 -24.23 -9.68
C HIS A 52 -13.29 -23.57 -10.54
N ASP A 53 -13.13 -22.29 -10.86
CA ASP A 53 -14.06 -21.49 -11.67
C ASP A 53 -14.02 -21.86 -13.18
N ALA A 54 -13.10 -22.73 -13.59
CA ALA A 54 -13.09 -23.28 -14.96
C ALA A 54 -14.23 -24.28 -15.21
N ASP A 55 -14.93 -24.73 -14.15
CA ASP A 55 -16.06 -25.67 -14.24
C ASP A 55 -17.42 -25.03 -13.89
N GLU A 56 -17.46 -23.91 -13.15
CA GLU A 56 -18.70 -23.21 -12.78
C GLU A 56 -18.55 -21.67 -12.86
N GLY A 57 -19.50 -21.03 -13.56
CA GLY A 57 -19.40 -19.63 -13.99
C GLY A 57 -19.33 -18.59 -12.87
N SER A 58 -18.19 -17.88 -12.84
CA SER A 58 -18.02 -16.44 -12.58
C SER A 58 -18.96 -15.75 -11.58
N GLU A 59 -18.49 -15.57 -10.33
CA GLU A 59 -18.80 -14.37 -9.54
C GLU A 59 -17.63 -13.92 -8.66
N GLY A 60 -17.17 -12.67 -8.87
CA GLY A 60 -16.71 -11.81 -7.77
C GLY A 60 -15.24 -11.40 -7.74
N SER A 61 -14.89 -10.26 -8.37
CA SER A 61 -13.89 -9.35 -7.80
C SER A 61 -13.91 -7.97 -8.45
N GLU A 62 -14.78 -7.09 -7.96
CA GLU A 62 -14.60 -5.65 -8.10
C GLU A 62 -14.84 -4.98 -6.75
N LYS A 63 -14.03 -3.94 -6.46
CA LYS A 63 -14.04 -3.06 -5.28
C LYS A 63 -13.37 -3.63 -4.02
N VAL A 64 -12.17 -3.15 -3.66
CA VAL A 64 -11.93 -1.86 -2.99
C VAL A 64 -10.42 -1.60 -3.02
N GLU A 65 -9.99 -0.80 -3.99
CA GLU A 65 -8.80 0.02 -3.89
C GLU A 65 -9.06 1.06 -2.79
N ALA A 66 -8.74 0.72 -1.54
CA ALA A 66 -8.76 1.67 -0.45
C ALA A 66 -7.45 2.47 -0.51
N VAL A 67 -7.47 3.49 -1.35
CA VAL A 67 -6.89 4.81 -1.13
C VAL A 67 -6.47 5.02 0.34
N ALA A 68 -5.17 4.88 0.58
CA ALA A 68 -4.41 5.69 1.51
C ALA A 68 -3.11 6.03 0.78
N ILE A 69 -3.18 6.74 -0.36
CA ILE A 69 -3.01 8.21 -0.36
C ILE A 69 -2.72 8.73 1.04
N ASP A 70 -1.43 8.64 1.39
CA ASP A 70 -0.62 9.77 1.80
C ASP A 70 -1.24 11.11 1.29
N ARG A 71 -2.25 11.59 2.03
CA ARG A 71 -2.77 12.96 1.94
C ARG A 71 -2.02 13.80 2.97
N SER A 72 -0.71 13.88 2.81
CA SER A 72 0.00 15.07 3.22
C SER A 72 -0.05 16.05 2.03
N SER A 73 -1.00 16.98 2.12
CA SER A 73 -1.03 18.34 1.55
C SER A 73 0.27 18.73 0.79
N ASP A 74 0.27 19.17 -0.48
CA ASP A 74 -0.43 20.34 -1.01
C ASP A 74 -0.04 20.53 -2.51
N PRO A 75 -0.97 20.72 -3.47
CA PRO A 75 -0.66 21.26 -4.78
C PRO A 75 -1.09 22.73 -4.86
N GLN A 76 -0.16 23.66 -4.62
CA GLN A 76 -0.37 25.08 -4.93
C GLN A 76 0.59 25.53 -6.04
N PRO A 77 0.18 25.50 -7.32
CA PRO A 77 0.82 26.25 -8.38
C PRO A 77 -0.04 27.48 -8.73
N ALA A 78 0.20 28.63 -8.10
CA ALA A 78 -0.29 29.93 -8.56
C ALA A 78 0.42 31.08 -7.83
N GLY A 79 1.65 31.38 -8.25
CA GLY A 79 2.39 32.56 -7.82
C GLY A 79 3.05 33.21 -9.02
N ALA A 80 2.29 34.03 -9.74
CA ALA A 80 2.80 34.87 -10.81
C ALA A 80 3.80 35.90 -10.26
N ARG A 81 4.93 36.02 -10.95
CA ARG A 81 5.67 37.26 -11.23
C ARG A 81 5.97 38.20 -10.05
N ALA A 82 7.23 38.24 -9.62
CA ALA A 82 7.92 39.49 -9.28
C ALA A 82 9.46 39.31 -9.33
N ALA A 83 10.08 40.12 -10.21
CA ALA A 83 11.46 40.63 -10.17
C ALA A 83 12.66 39.66 -10.19
N THR A 84 13.32 39.56 -11.34
CA THR A 84 14.63 40.22 -11.54
C THR A 84 14.85 40.41 -13.05
N VAL A 85 14.83 41.68 -13.44
CA VAL A 85 15.40 42.18 -14.69
C VAL A 85 16.90 42.31 -14.42
N GLU A 86 17.73 41.59 -15.17
CA GLU A 86 19.10 42.00 -15.43
C GLU A 86 19.26 41.96 -16.95
N ASP A 87 19.16 43.16 -17.50
CA ASP A 87 19.37 43.53 -18.90
C ASP A 87 20.81 43.21 -19.31
N GLY A 88 20.98 42.69 -20.54
CA GLY A 88 22.30 42.39 -21.08
C GLY A 88 22.26 41.62 -22.40
N GLN A 89 21.53 42.12 -23.40
CA GLN A 89 21.71 41.71 -24.81
C GLN A 89 23.10 42.14 -25.33
N PRO A 90 23.41 41.91 -26.63
CA PRO A 90 23.45 40.68 -27.45
C PRO A 90 24.94 40.32 -27.73
N LEU A 91 25.39 39.39 -28.57
CA LEU A 91 25.68 39.49 -30.03
C LEU A 91 26.15 38.10 -30.51
N GLU A 92 25.87 37.79 -31.79
CA GLU A 92 26.75 37.00 -32.68
C GLU A 92 27.05 35.55 -32.26
N GLY A 93 26.41 34.53 -32.83
CA GLY A 93 26.69 34.15 -34.21
C GLY A 93 27.65 32.96 -34.20
N GLU A 94 27.12 31.74 -34.29
CA GLU A 94 27.85 30.61 -34.85
C GLU A 94 26.84 29.54 -35.27
N VAL A 95 26.55 29.52 -36.56
CA VAL A 95 25.87 28.44 -37.27
C VAL A 95 26.95 27.48 -37.77
N VAL A 96 27.01 26.25 -37.25
CA VAL A 96 27.63 25.12 -37.98
C VAL A 96 26.83 23.83 -37.75
N PRO A 97 26.07 23.36 -38.75
CA PRO A 97 25.61 21.98 -38.81
C PRO A 97 26.63 21.14 -39.58
N GLU A 98 27.47 20.36 -38.90
CA GLU A 98 28.33 19.37 -39.58
C GLU A 98 27.54 18.08 -39.80
N ARG A 99 26.99 17.92 -41.01
CA ARG A 99 26.61 16.61 -41.56
C ARG A 99 27.80 16.01 -42.28
N ARG A 100 28.29 14.84 -41.85
CA ARG A 100 28.72 13.75 -42.73
C ARG A 100 28.91 12.45 -41.97
#